data_AF-A0A3M6KBI9-F1
#
_entry.id   AF-A0A3M6KBI9-F1
#
_cell.length_a   1.000
_cell.length_b   1.000
_cell.length_c   1.000
_cell.angle_alpha   90.00
_cell.angle_beta   90.00
_cell.angle_gamma   90.00
#
_symmetry.space_group_name_H-M   'P 1'
#
loop_
_entity.id
_entity.type
_entity.pdbx_description
1 polymer ?
#
loop_
_entity_poly.entity_id
_entity_poly.type
_entity_poly.pdbx_seq_one_letter_code
_entity_poly.pdbx_strand_id
1 'polypeptide(L)' 'MQAGKSMLLIGGGMFLAGLVMFYSIETGQSEPVLRLIKNVGTFIGLSGIGVGVAGILLYLINRNQPPIQENFEPRE' A
#
# COMPACT_ATOMS: atom_id res chain seq x y z
N MET A 1 11.52 -2.47 11.43
CA MET A 1 11.84 -1.32 10.55
C MET A 1 11.56 -1.55 9.05
N GLN A 2 11.62 -2.77 8.52
CA GLN A 2 11.47 -3.05 7.07
C GLN A 2 10.01 -3.06 6.56
N ALA A 3 9.06 -3.50 7.39
CA ALA A 3 7.67 -3.73 6.98
C ALA A 3 6.95 -2.48 6.45
N GLY A 4 7.08 -1.31 7.10
CA GLY A 4 6.43 -0.07 6.64
C GLY A 4 6.94 0.42 5.29
N LYS A 5 8.26 0.31 5.04
CA LYS A 5 8.87 0.62 3.74
C LYS A 5 8.41 -0.36 2.65
N SER A 6 8.37 -1.67 2.98
CA SER A 6 7.90 -2.69 2.05
C SER A 6 6.42 -2.49 1.68
N MET A 7 5.56 -2.16 2.65
CA MET A 7 4.14 -1.89 2.39
C MET A 7 3.92 -0.66 1.50
N LEU A 8 4.73 0.39 1.69
CA LEU A 8 4.72 1.56 0.82
C LEU A 8 5.03 1.21 -0.64
N LEU A 9 6.05 0.37 -0.86
CA LEU A 9 6.42 -0.09 -2.20
C LEU A 9 5.33 -0.96 -2.83
N ILE A 10 4.73 -1.88 -2.06
CA ILE A 10 3.64 -2.74 -2.53
C ILE A 10 2.41 -1.90 -2.88
N GLY A 11 2.02 -0.95 -2.02
CA GLY A 11 0.90 -0.05 -2.27
C GLY A 11 1.10 0.82 -3.51
N GLY A 12 2.31 1.33 -3.71
CA GLY A 12 2.68 2.07 -4.92
C GLY A 12 2.59 1.20 -6.19
N GLY A 13 3.07 -0.04 -6.12
CA GLY A 13 2.95 -1.00 -7.23
C GLY A 13 1.50 -1.34 -7.58
N MET A 14 0.66 -1.59 -6.57
CA MET A 14 -0.78 -1.82 -6.75
C MET A 14 -1.48 -0.61 -7.36
N PHE A 15 -1.14 0.59 -6.90
CA PHE A 15 -1.68 1.84 -7.45
C PHE A 15 -1.32 1.99 -8.93
N LEU A 16 -0.05 1.82 -9.29
CA LEU A 16 0.40 1.90 -10.69
C LEU A 16 -0.25 0.83 -11.57
N ALA A 17 -0.33 -0.42 -11.11
CA ALA A 17 -0.99 -1.49 -11.85
C ALA A 17 -2.49 -1.19 -12.08
N GLY A 18 -3.17 -0.66 -11.08
CA GLY A 18 -4.57 -0.23 -11.19
C GLY A 18 -4.76 0.88 -12.22
N LEU A 19 -3.86 1.87 -12.25
CA LEU A 19 -3.87 2.93 -13.26
C LEU A 19 -3.64 2.38 -14.67
N VAL A 20 -2.65 1.49 -14.85
CA VAL A 20 -2.38 0.86 -16.15
C VAL A 20 -3.61 0.11 -16.65
N MET A 21 -4.25 -0.69 -15.81
CA MET A 21 -5.48 -1.40 -16.18
C MET A 21 -6.63 -0.45 -16.52
N PHE A 22 -6.76 0.67 -15.79
CA PHE A 22 -7.82 1.64 -16.03
C PHE A 22 -7.64 2.43 -17.34
N TYR A 23 -6.40 2.86 -17.63
CA TYR A 23 -6.08 3.68 -18.81
C TYR A 23 -5.85 2.86 -20.08
N SER A 24 -5.52 1.56 -19.96
CA SER A 24 -5.38 0.68 -21.13
C SER A 24 -6.73 0.34 -21.79
N ILE A 25 -7.85 0.67 -21.14
CA ILE A 25 -9.20 0.34 -21.61
C ILE A 25 -9.98 1.62 -21.92
N GLU A 26 -10.34 1.77 -23.19
CA GLU A 26 -11.09 2.94 -23.69
C GLU A 26 -12.44 3.10 -22.99
N THR A 27 -12.79 4.35 -22.72
CA THR A 27 -14.04 4.71 -22.05
C THR A 27 -15.16 4.73 -23.08
N GLY A 28 -15.92 3.64 -23.15
CA GLY A 28 -17.02 3.49 -24.12
C GLY A 28 -17.15 2.10 -24.74
N GLN A 29 -16.21 1.19 -24.45
CA GLN A 29 -16.35 -0.20 -24.88
C GLN A 29 -17.54 -0.88 -24.20
N SER A 30 -18.42 -1.44 -25.02
CA SER A 30 -19.64 -2.17 -24.64
C SER A 30 -19.35 -3.62 -24.23
N GLU A 31 -18.13 -4.11 -24.42
CA GLU A 31 -17.78 -5.47 -24.02
C GLU A 31 -17.74 -5.59 -22.49
N PRO A 32 -18.58 -6.47 -21.91
CA PRO A 32 -18.75 -6.56 -20.45
C PRO A 32 -17.46 -6.99 -19.73
N VAL A 33 -16.62 -7.79 -20.40
CA VAL A 33 -15.35 -8.27 -19.85
C VAL A 33 -14.35 -7.12 -19.66
N LEU A 34 -14.20 -6.24 -20.66
CA LEU A 34 -13.26 -5.12 -20.57
C LEU A 34 -13.73 -4.09 -19.52
N ARG A 35 -15.04 -3.88 -19.40
CA ARG A 35 -15.61 -3.06 -18.33
C ARG A 35 -15.36 -3.66 -16.93
N LEU A 36 -15.44 -4.98 -16.80
CA LEU A 36 -15.11 -5.67 -15.55
C LEU A 36 -13.63 -5.47 -15.18
N ILE A 37 -12.72 -5.71 -16.13
CA ILE A 37 -11.28 -5.53 -15.92
C ILE A 37 -10.97 -4.09 -15.50
N LYS A 38 -11.60 -3.10 -16.14
CA LYS A 38 -11.45 -1.69 -15.77
C LYS A 38 -11.88 -1.41 -14.34
N ASN A 39 -13.04 -1.88 -13.92
CA ASN A 39 -13.54 -1.69 -12.55
C ASN A 39 -12.67 -2.41 -11.50
N VAL A 40 -12.22 -3.63 -11.81
CA VAL A 40 -11.29 -4.38 -10.96
C VAL A 40 -9.95 -3.64 -10.86
N GLY A 41 -9.43 -3.10 -11.97
CA GLY A 41 -8.24 -2.25 -12.00
C GLY A 41 -8.38 -1.04 -11.08
N THR A 42 -9.51 -0.34 -11.13
CA THR A 42 -9.81 0.79 -10.22
C THR A 42 -9.82 0.33 -8.75
N PHE A 43 -10.41 -0.82 -8.45
CA PHE A 43 -10.43 -1.36 -7.09
C PHE A 43 -9.02 -1.71 -6.59
N ILE A 44 -8.18 -2.31 -7.45
CA ILE A 44 -6.77 -2.56 -7.15
C ILE A 44 -6.02 -1.24 -6.90
N GLY A 45 -6.27 -0.22 -7.72
CA GLY A 45 -5.69 1.11 -7.53
C GLY A 45 -6.08 1.75 -6.20
N LEU A 46 -7.37 1.78 -5.88
CA LEU A 46 -7.89 2.35 -4.63
C LEU A 46 -7.39 1.58 -3.40
N SER A 47 -7.36 0.25 -3.45
CA SER A 47 -6.80 -0.56 -2.36
C SER A 47 -5.30 -0.34 -2.20
N GLY A 48 -4.56 -0.15 -3.30
CA GLY A 48 -3.14 0.22 -3.28
C GLY A 48 -2.86 1.52 -2.51
N ILE A 49 -3.73 2.53 -2.64
CA ILE A 49 -3.65 3.76 -1.83
C ILE A 49 -3.80 3.43 -0.34
N GLY A 50 -4.79 2.60 0.02
CA GLY A 50 -5.00 2.17 1.41
C GLY A 50 -3.78 1.45 1.99
N VAL A 51 -3.16 0.54 1.23
CA VAL A 51 -1.92 -0.15 1.62
C VAL A 51 -0.77 0.83 1.81
N GLY A 52 -0.62 1.81 0.91
CA GLY A 52 0.39 2.86 1.03
C GLY A 52 0.24 3.71 2.30
N VAL A 53 -1.01 4.12 2.62
CA VAL A 53 -1.31 4.87 3.86
C VAL A 53 -0.97 4.04 5.09
N ALA A 54 -1.36 2.75 5.13
CA ALA A 54 -0.99 1.87 6.23
C ALA A 54 0.53 1.72 6.38
N GLY A 55 1.26 1.62 5.26
CA GLY A 55 2.72 1.59 5.24
C GLY A 55 3.36 2.85 5.83
N ILE A 56 2.83 4.03 5.49
CA ILE A 56 3.26 5.33 6.04
C ILE A 56 3.00 5.39 7.55
N LEU A 57 1.80 5.03 8.00
CA LEU A 57 1.43 5.04 9.41
C LEU A 57 2.36 4.11 10.22
N LEU A 58 2.60 2.90 9.73
CA LEU A 58 3.54 1.97 10.36
C LEU A 58 4.96 2.51 10.36
N TYR A 59 5.40 3.17 9.29
CA TYR A 59 6.71 3.79 9.24
C TYR A 59 6.88 4.88 10.30
N LEU A 60 5.87 5.74 10.49
CA LEU A 60 5.89 6.80 11.50
C LEU A 60 5.86 6.23 12.93
N ILE A 61 4.96 5.28 13.21
CA ILE A 61 4.88 4.62 14.52
C ILE A 61 6.21 3.97 14.89
N ASN A 62 6.83 3.25 13.95
CA ASN A 62 8.08 2.54 14.20
C ASN A 62 9.28 3.49 14.36
N ARG A 63 9.22 4.68 13.78
CA ARG A 63 10.27 5.71 13.93
C ARG A 63 10.18 6.44 15.27
N ASN A 64 9.01 6.48 15.87
CA ASN A 64 8.76 7.19 17.13
C ASN A 64 8.82 6.28 18.37
N GLN A 65 9.27 5.03 18.24
CA GLN A 65 9.49 4.18 19.40
C GLN A 65 10.71 4.69 20.18
N PRO A 66 10.56 5.06 21.45
CA PRO A 66 11.72 5.38 22.28
C PRO A 66 12.63 4.14 22.32
N PRO A 67 13.96 4.30 22.26
CA PRO A 67 14.86 3.18 22.45
C PRO A 67 14.50 2.52 23.77
N ILE A 68 14.16 1.24 23.76
CA ILE A 68 13.97 0.47 24.98
C ILE A 68 15.32 0.48 25.68
N GLN A 69 15.48 1.35 26.68
CA GLN A 69 16.61 1.29 27.58
C GLN A 69 16.41 0.02 28.40
N GLU A 70 17.07 -1.07 27.98
CA GLU A 70 17.35 -2.20 28.86
C GLU A 70 18.28 -1.70 29.98
N ASN A 71 17.70 -1.02 30.97
CA ASN A 71 18.34 -0.89 32.26
C ASN A 71 18.24 -2.27 32.91
N PHE A 72 19.22 -3.11 32.62
CA PHE A 72 19.52 -4.27 33.45
C PHE A 72 19.98 -3.75 34.81
N GLU A 73 19.04 -3.52 35.73
CA GLU A 73 19.39 -3.34 37.14
C GLU A 73 20.03 -4.64 37.63
N PRO A 74 21.31 -4.65 38.04
CA PRO A 74 21.86 -5.77 38.78
C PRO A 74 21.14 -5.79 40.13
N ARG A 75 20.45 -6.89 40.44
CA ARG A 75 20.04 -7.17 41.81
C ARG A 75 21.31 -7.26 42.67
N GLU A 76 21.51 -6.26 43.52
CA GLU A 76 22.34 -6.39 44.73
C GLU A 76 21.59 -7.18 45.81
#